data_AF-A0A9P0Z174-F1
#
_entry.id   AF-A0A9P0Z174-F1
#
_cell.length_a   1.000
_cell.length_b   1.000
_cell.length_c   1.000
_cell.angle_alpha   90.00
_cell.angle_beta   90.00
_cell.angle_gamma   90.00
#
_symmetry.space_group_name_H-M   'P 1'
#
loop_
_entity.id
_entity.type
_entity.pdbx_description
1 polymer ?
#
loop_
_entity_poly.entity_id
_entity_poly.type
_entity_poly.pdbx_seq_one_letter_code
_entity_poly.pdbx_strand_id
1 'polypeptide(L)'
;MSPSKHCEVVSAIRHIALTLSSMPPKYGIRGENYYWSVGYQLNFRVYEKLLFGLFDILEEDHLIEEAAEILKLLKSSWSMLGITQKLHNVIYSWVLFQHVYMLCIWYTLCTFNSGMQFFIVFLDVTAM
;
A
#
# COMPACT_ATOMS: atom_id res chain seq x y z
N MET A 1 3.53 7.69 -15.10
CA MET A 1 5.00 7.74 -15.24
C MET A 1 5.39 7.12 -16.58
N SER A 2 6.47 7.54 -17.24
CA SER A 2 6.92 6.88 -18.47
C SER A 2 7.58 5.52 -18.17
N PRO A 3 7.52 4.53 -19.08
CA PRO A 3 8.15 3.21 -18.90
C PRO A 3 9.65 3.29 -18.60
N SER A 4 10.36 4.25 -19.21
CA SER A 4 11.78 4.51 -18.96
C SER A 4 12.09 4.87 -17.51
N LYS A 5 11.29 5.76 -16.92
CA LYS A 5 11.44 6.21 -15.53
C LYS A 5 11.16 5.10 -14.52
N HIS A 6 10.21 4.20 -14.83
CA HIS A 6 9.96 3.03 -13.99
C HIS A 6 11.16 2.08 -13.97
N CYS A 7 11.78 1.86 -15.12
CA CYS A 7 12.97 1.01 -15.24
C CYS A 7 14.17 1.58 -14.46
N GLU A 8 14.35 2.90 -14.49
CA GLU A 8 15.39 3.60 -13.70
C GLU A 8 15.19 3.42 -12.19
N VAL A 9 13.96 3.61 -11.70
CA VAL A 9 13.62 3.44 -10.28
C VAL A 9 13.87 2.00 -9.82
N VAL A 10 13.41 1.01 -10.59
CA VAL A 10 13.63 -0.41 -10.28
C VAL A 10 15.13 -0.74 -10.27
N SER A 11 15.90 -0.20 -11.21
CA SER A 11 17.34 -0.37 -11.25
C SER A 11 18.04 0.26 -10.04
N ALA A 12 17.61 1.45 -9.61
CA ALA A 12 18.15 2.12 -8.42
C ALA A 12 17.85 1.32 -7.14
N ILE A 13 16.62 0.82 -6.99
CA ILE A 13 16.24 -0.06 -5.86
C ILE A 13 17.11 -1.32 -5.86
N ARG A 14 17.30 -1.94 -7.02
CA ARG A 14 18.15 -3.13 -7.15
C ARG A 14 19.58 -2.85 -6.74
N HIS A 15 20.15 -1.72 -7.17
CA HIS A 15 21.52 -1.33 -6.82
C HIS A 15 21.68 -1.12 -5.31
N ILE A 16 20.73 -0.45 -4.66
CA ILE A 16 20.72 -0.26 -3.21
C ILE A 16 20.60 -1.60 -2.49
N ALA A 17 19.68 -2.49 -2.93
CA ALA A 17 19.51 -3.81 -2.33
C ALA A 17 20.78 -4.67 -2.43
N LEU A 18 21.47 -4.64 -3.58
CA LEU A 18 22.74 -5.33 -3.78
C LEU A 18 23.86 -4.74 -2.91
N THR A 19 23.91 -3.41 -2.79
CA THR A 19 24.89 -2.74 -1.94
C THR A 19 24.69 -3.15 -0.48
N LEU A 20 23.45 -3.11 0.01
CA LEU A 20 23.10 -3.49 1.38
C LEU A 20 23.37 -4.97 1.66
N SER A 21 23.08 -5.88 0.72
CA SER A 21 23.33 -7.32 0.91
C SER A 21 24.82 -7.68 0.87
N SER A 22 25.64 -6.87 0.19
CA SER A 22 27.09 -7.08 0.07
C SER A 22 27.91 -6.49 1.22
N MET A 23 27.33 -5.63 2.06
CA MET A 23 28.05 -5.05 3.19
C MET A 23 28.49 -6.17 4.15
N PRO A 24 29.61 -6.04 4.89
CA PRO A 24 29.99 -6.99 5.94
C PRO A 24 29.32 -6.68 7.28
N PRO A 25 29.20 -7.65 8.21
CA PRO A 25 28.56 -7.42 9.50
C PRO A 25 29.40 -6.41 10.30
N LYS A 26 28.83 -5.26 10.65
CA LYS A 26 29.60 -4.16 11.25
C LYS A 26 30.15 -4.43 12.66
N TYR A 27 29.75 -5.51 13.33
CA TYR A 27 30.07 -5.75 14.75
C TYR A 27 30.48 -7.18 15.10
N GLY A 28 30.74 -8.06 14.13
CA GLY A 28 31.21 -9.43 14.40
C GLY A 28 30.22 -10.32 15.18
N ILE A 29 28.98 -9.87 15.40
CA ILE A 29 27.93 -10.66 16.07
C ILE A 29 27.40 -11.70 15.09
N ARG A 30 27.68 -12.96 15.39
CA ARG A 30 27.31 -14.11 14.55
C ARG A 30 25.81 -14.36 14.68
N GLY A 31 25.04 -14.13 13.61
CA GLY A 31 23.60 -14.45 13.55
C GLY A 31 22.64 -13.26 13.54
N GLU A 32 23.13 -12.03 13.66
CA GLU A 32 22.29 -10.84 13.46
C GLU A 32 22.29 -10.42 11.99
N ASN A 33 21.13 -10.53 11.33
CA ASN A 33 20.88 -10.00 9.99
C ASN A 33 20.75 -8.47 10.04
N TYR A 34 21.81 -7.76 10.45
CA TYR A 34 21.84 -6.31 10.60
C TYR A 34 21.51 -5.55 9.28
N TYR A 35 21.63 -6.21 8.12
CA TYR A 35 21.20 -5.65 6.83
C TYR A 35 19.70 -5.41 6.75
N TRP A 36 18.91 -6.23 7.45
CA TRP A 36 17.45 -6.09 7.46
C TRP A 36 17.01 -4.88 8.29
N SER A 37 17.77 -4.44 9.31
CA SER A 37 17.40 -3.26 10.11
C SER A 37 17.63 -1.94 9.35
N VAL A 38 18.68 -1.85 8.54
CA VAL A 38 18.96 -0.68 7.68
C VAL A 38 17.98 -0.61 6.50
N GLY A 39 17.62 -1.76 5.91
CA GLY A 39 16.62 -1.86 4.84
C GLY A 39 15.17 -1.92 5.33
N TYR A 40 14.93 -2.02 6.64
CA TYR A 40 13.60 -2.30 7.20
C TYR A 40 12.56 -1.26 6.82
N GLN A 41 12.96 0.02 6.82
CA GLN A 41 12.07 1.12 6.44
C GLN A 41 11.63 1.01 4.97
N LEU A 42 12.54 0.61 4.08
CA LEU A 42 12.23 0.39 2.67
C LEU A 42 11.31 -0.82 2.52
N ASN A 43 11.63 -1.95 3.16
CA ASN A 43 10.82 -3.17 3.09
C ASN A 43 9.40 -2.95 3.62
N PHE A 44 9.28 -2.19 4.72
CA PHE A 44 7.99 -1.77 5.28
C PHE A 44 7.19 -0.97 4.25
N ARG A 45 7.80 0.05 3.62
CA ARG A 45 7.12 0.91 2.64
C ARG A 45 6.74 0.17 1.37
N VAL A 46 7.58 -0.75 0.91
CA VAL A 46 7.27 -1.62 -0.23
C VAL A 46 6.07 -2.50 0.11
N TYR A 47 6.07 -3.16 1.28
CA TYR A 47 4.96 -4.02 1.69
C TYR A 47 3.66 -3.24 1.91
N GLU A 48 3.73 -2.05 2.51
CA GLU A 48 2.61 -1.11 2.64
C GLU A 48 2.02 -0.77 1.26
N LYS A 49 2.85 -0.43 0.27
CA LYS A 49 2.38 -0.11 -1.09
C LYS A 49 1.83 -1.31 -1.85
N LEU A 50 2.38 -2.50 -1.65
CA LEU A 50 1.81 -3.73 -2.19
C LEU A 50 0.41 -4.01 -1.61
N LEU A 51 0.22 -3.77 -0.31
CA LEU A 51 -1.10 -3.90 0.32
C LEU A 51 -2.08 -2.81 -0.15
N PHE A 52 -1.64 -1.58 -0.40
CA PHE A 52 -2.51 -0.59 -1.04
C PHE A 52 -2.96 -1.03 -2.43
N GLY A 53 -2.03 -1.52 -3.26
CA GLY A 53 -2.36 -2.02 -4.60
C GLY A 53 -3.33 -3.21 -4.59
N LEU A 54 -3.35 -4.02 -3.53
CA LEU A 54 -4.38 -5.04 -3.34
C LEU A 54 -5.77 -4.40 -3.27
N PHE A 55 -5.96 -3.31 -2.53
CA PHE A 55 -7.26 -2.65 -2.41
C PHE A 55 -7.64 -1.87 -3.67
N ASP A 56 -6.68 -1.25 -4.36
CA ASP A 56 -6.93 -0.55 -5.63
C ASP A 56 -7.50 -1.49 -6.71
N ILE A 57 -7.03 -2.75 -6.76
CA ILE A 57 -7.56 -3.78 -7.68
C ILE A 57 -8.98 -4.20 -7.28
N LEU A 58 -9.30 -4.17 -5.99
CA LEU A 58 -10.58 -4.65 -5.46
C LEU A 58 -11.72 -3.63 -5.53
N GLU A 59 -11.46 -2.37 -5.90
CA GLU A 59 -12.49 -1.33 -6.03
C GLU A 59 -13.47 -1.59 -7.19
N GLU A 60 -13.12 -2.42 -8.18
CA GLU A 60 -13.99 -2.76 -9.32
C GLU A 60 -14.69 -4.13 -9.16
N ASP A 61 -15.67 -4.27 -8.24
CA ASP A 61 -16.53 -5.48 -8.12
C ASP A 61 -15.80 -6.85 -8.04
N HIS A 62 -14.53 -6.87 -7.59
CA HIS A 62 -13.74 -8.11 -7.56
C HIS A 62 -14.17 -9.03 -6.41
N LEU A 63 -14.11 -10.35 -6.66
CA LEU A 63 -14.53 -11.37 -5.70
C LEU A 63 -13.55 -11.48 -4.53
N ILE A 64 -14.08 -11.76 -3.33
CA ILE A 64 -13.30 -12.01 -2.09
C ILE A 64 -12.22 -13.10 -2.30
N GLU A 65 -12.49 -14.07 -3.17
CA GLU A 65 -11.57 -15.16 -3.49
C GLU A 65 -10.31 -14.66 -4.23
N GLU A 66 -10.45 -13.69 -5.12
CA GLU A 66 -9.33 -13.10 -5.86
C GLU A 66 -8.44 -12.27 -4.93
N ALA A 67 -9.04 -11.50 -4.03
CA ALA A 67 -8.33 -10.79 -2.97
C ALA A 67 -7.47 -11.75 -2.12
N ALA A 68 -8.03 -12.92 -1.78
CA ALA A 68 -7.35 -13.91 -0.97
C ALA A 68 -6.13 -14.51 -1.68
N GLU A 69 -6.23 -14.79 -2.99
CA GLU A 69 -5.11 -15.30 -3.78
C GLU A 69 -4.00 -14.26 -3.98
N ILE A 70 -4.34 -12.98 -4.23
CA ILE A 70 -3.35 -11.91 -4.30
C ILE A 70 -2.67 -11.73 -2.93
N LEU A 71 -3.44 -11.72 -1.84
CA LEU A 71 -2.86 -11.63 -0.49
C LEU A 71 -1.92 -12.80 -0.19
N LYS A 72 -2.24 -14.01 -0.64
CA LYS A 72 -1.37 -15.19 -0.51
C LYS A 72 -0.08 -15.02 -1.31
N LEU A 73 -0.13 -14.44 -2.50
CA LEU A 73 1.05 -14.08 -3.27
C LEU A 73 1.92 -13.06 -2.52
N LEU A 74 1.33 -12.02 -1.93
CA LEU A 74 2.06 -11.06 -1.09
C LEU A 74 2.69 -11.70 0.15
N LYS A 75 2.02 -12.70 0.74
CA LYS A 75 2.58 -13.47 1.86
C LYS A 75 3.80 -14.30 1.46
N SER A 76 3.90 -14.74 0.21
CA SER A 76 5.07 -15.47 -0.28
C SER A 76 6.36 -14.62 -0.26
N SER A 77 6.25 -13.29 -0.30
CA SER A 77 7.40 -12.38 -0.26
C SER A 77 7.85 -12.01 1.16
N TRP A 78 7.20 -12.53 2.21
CA TRP A 78 7.49 -12.18 3.60
C TRP A 78 8.93 -12.46 4.02
N SER A 79 9.47 -13.62 3.63
CA SER A 79 10.84 -14.01 3.96
C SER A 79 11.87 -13.06 3.34
N MET A 80 11.61 -12.56 2.13
CA MET A 80 12.48 -11.62 1.42
C MET A 80 12.41 -10.22 2.04
N LEU A 81 11.24 -9.80 2.49
CA LEU A 81 11.01 -8.47 3.07
C LEU A 81 11.23 -8.42 4.59
N GLY A 82 11.42 -9.56 5.25
CA GLY A 82 11.51 -9.65 6.70
C GLY A 82 10.18 -9.36 7.41
N ILE A 83 9.05 -9.64 6.75
CA ILE A 83 7.71 -9.39 7.31
C ILE A 83 7.32 -10.55 8.22
N THR A 84 6.91 -10.20 9.44
CA THR A 84 6.32 -11.14 10.39
C THR A 84 4.80 -11.03 10.36
N GLN A 85 4.08 -12.05 10.84
CA GLN A 85 2.62 -11.99 10.99
C GLN A 85 2.16 -10.77 11.81
N LYS A 86 2.86 -10.48 12.92
CA LYS A 86 2.53 -9.32 13.77
C LYS A 86 2.67 -8.01 13.02
N LEU A 87 3.75 -7.87 12.25
CA LEU A 87 3.96 -6.68 11.43
C LEU A 87 2.91 -6.56 10.32
N HIS A 88 2.62 -7.67 9.63
CA HIS A 88 1.55 -7.71 8.64
C HIS A 88 0.23 -7.26 9.25
N ASN A 89 -0.17 -7.76 10.41
CA ASN A 89 -1.43 -7.36 11.05
C ASN A 89 -1.46 -5.85 11.31
N VAL A 90 -0.37 -5.26 11.80
CA VAL A 90 -0.29 -3.81 12.05
C VAL A 90 -0.41 -3.02 10.74
N ILE A 91 0.37 -3.37 9.72
CA ILE A 91 0.35 -2.65 8.42
C ILE A 91 -0.99 -2.85 7.72
N TYR A 92 -1.52 -4.06 7.72
CA TYR A 92 -2.79 -4.39 7.08
C TYR A 92 -3.94 -3.64 7.74
N SER A 93 -4.01 -3.61 9.07
CA SER A 93 -4.99 -2.80 9.80
C SER A 93 -4.82 -1.31 9.52
N TRP A 94 -3.59 -0.82 9.39
CA TRP A 94 -3.33 0.57 9.02
C TRP A 94 -3.83 0.90 7.60
N VAL A 95 -3.53 0.06 6.61
CA VAL A 95 -4.00 0.24 5.23
C VAL A 95 -5.53 0.18 5.16
N LEU A 96 -6.16 -0.79 5.85
CA LEU A 96 -7.62 -0.87 5.95
C LEU A 96 -8.21 0.39 6.57
N PHE A 97 -7.61 0.90 7.64
CA PHE A 97 -8.06 2.14 8.28
C PHE A 97 -7.99 3.33 7.31
N GLN A 98 -6.89 3.46 6.56
CA GLN A 98 -6.74 4.50 5.55
C GLN A 98 -7.78 4.39 4.44
N HIS A 99 -8.03 3.18 3.94
CA HIS A 99 -8.99 2.93 2.87
C HIS A 99 -10.43 3.21 3.32
N VAL A 100 -10.83 2.73 4.51
CA VAL A 100 -12.17 3.02 5.09
C VAL A 100 -12.35 4.52 5.33
N TYR A 101 -11.34 5.19 5.88
CA TYR A 101 -11.41 6.63 6.14
C TYR A 101 -11.52 7.44 4.84
N MET A 102 -10.75 7.08 3.80
CA MET A 102 -10.84 7.68 2.48
C MET A 102 -12.22 7.48 1.85
N LEU A 103 -12.75 6.25 1.91
CA LEU A 103 -14.08 5.90 1.42
C LEU A 103 -15.17 6.71 2.15
N CYS A 104 -15.11 6.80 3.49
CA CYS A 104 -16.05 7.60 4.27
C CYS A 104 -16.01 9.10 3.91
N ILE A 105 -14.82 9.68 3.73
CA ILE A 105 -14.69 11.07 3.29
C ILE A 105 -15.26 11.24 1.90
N TRP A 106 -14.93 10.35 0.97
CA TRP A 106 -15.44 10.39 -0.40
C TRP A 106 -16.97 10.31 -0.43
N TYR A 107 -17.58 9.37 0.29
CA TYR A 107 -19.05 9.29 0.42
C TYR A 107 -19.64 10.55 1.06
N THR A 108 -19.01 11.13 2.08
CA THR A 108 -19.49 12.37 2.72
C THR A 108 -19.40 13.56 1.76
N LEU A 109 -18.31 13.67 1.00
CA LEU A 109 -18.14 14.72 -0.02
C LEU A 109 -19.06 14.51 -1.22
N CYS A 110 -19.27 13.28 -1.67
CA CYS A 110 -20.23 12.95 -2.72
C CYS A 110 -21.65 13.24 -2.26
N THR A 111 -22.08 12.81 -1.08
CA THR A 111 -23.40 13.16 -0.55
C THR A 111 -23.57 14.66 -0.32
N PHE A 112 -22.51 15.38 0.07
CA PHE A 112 -22.54 16.85 0.17
C PHE A 112 -22.61 17.55 -1.20
N ASN A 113 -21.81 17.14 -2.19
CA ASN A 113 -21.84 17.70 -3.55
C ASN A 113 -23.11 17.32 -4.32
N SER A 114 -23.56 16.06 -4.22
CA SER A 114 -24.86 15.61 -4.72
C SER A 114 -25.99 16.32 -3.98
N GLY A 115 -25.87 16.55 -2.67
CA GLY A 115 -26.80 17.32 -1.86
C GLY A 115 -26.90 18.79 -2.29
N MET A 116 -25.81 19.41 -2.72
CA MET A 116 -25.82 20.74 -3.35
C MET A 116 -26.44 20.72 -4.75
N GLN A 117 -26.25 19.67 -5.54
CA GLN A 117 -26.93 19.50 -6.83
C GLN A 117 -28.44 19.32 -6.65
N PHE A 118 -28.88 18.55 -5.65
CA PHE A 118 -30.29 18.46 -5.28
C PHE A 118 -30.84 19.79 -4.75
N PHE A 119 -30.07 20.54 -3.95
CA PHE A 119 -30.49 21.87 -3.45
C PHE A 119 -30.63 22.92 -4.55
N ILE A 120 -29.75 22.92 -5.57
CA ILE A 120 -29.85 23.82 -6.72
C ILE A 120 -31.08 23.49 -7.57
N VAL A 121 -31.33 22.21 -7.86
CA VAL A 121 -32.54 21.77 -8.57
C VAL A 121 -33.82 22.08 -7.76
N PHE A 122 -33.78 21.99 -6.43
CA PHE A 122 -34.92 22.32 -5.57
C PHE A 122 -35.20 23.83 -5.47
N LEU A 123 -34.16 24.67 -5.48
CA LEU A 123 -34.30 26.14 -5.49
C LEU A 123 -34.83 26.66 -6.83
N ASP A 124 -34.45 26.05 -7.97
CA ASP A 124 -34.99 26.43 -9.29
C ASP A 124 -36.47 25.99 -9.45
N VAL A 125 -36.87 24.85 -8.88
CA VAL A 125 -38.27 24.36 -8.95
C VAL A 125 -39.21 25.11 -8.00
N THR A 126 -38.69 25.71 -6.93
CA THR A 126 -39.50 26.50 -5.98
C THR A 126 -39.57 27.99 -6.34
N ALA A 127 -38.84 28.42 -7.38
CA ALA A 127 -38.82 29.80 -7.90
C ALA A 127 -39.65 30.01 -9.19
N MET A 128 -40.44 29.01 -9.61
CA MET A 128 -41.51 29.13 -10.63
C MET A 128 -42.89 28.96 -10.00
#